data_AF-A0A3N1PSW9-F1
#
_entry.id   AF-A0A3N1PSW9-F1
#
_cell.length_a   1.000
_cell.length_b   1.000
_cell.length_c   1.000
_cell.angle_alpha   90.00
_cell.angle_beta   90.00
_cell.angle_gamma   90.00
#
_symmetry.space_group_name_H-M   'P 1'
#
loop_
_entity.id
_entity.type
_entity.pdbx_description
1 polymer ?
#
loop_
_entity_poly.entity_id
_entity_poly.type
_entity_poly.pdbx_seq_one_letter_code
_entity_poly.pdbx_strand_id
1 'polypeptide(L)'
;MNGYLLLVRVLMSAVFLFSGFDKLFDWAEAQREVVGFGLPMPAFFAAATIVVQLGGGLSVLLGFYTRLGSLLLMAFTAAATLLVHWPVGAPNPTMALTTSLEHLAIIGGFVLLMVTGPGTLALDGRR
;
A
#
# COMPACT_ATOMS: atom_id res chain seq x y z
N MET A 1 -2.04 19.01 16.08
CA MET A 1 -2.41 17.59 15.84
C MET A 1 -2.95 17.34 14.43
N ASN A 2 -4.00 18.03 13.98
CA ASN A 2 -4.68 17.70 12.71
C ASN A 2 -3.82 17.82 11.45
N GLY A 3 -2.95 18.85 11.37
CA GLY A 3 -2.02 18.99 10.25
C GLY A 3 -1.03 17.83 10.13
N TYR A 4 -0.55 17.30 11.26
CA TYR A 4 0.34 16.13 11.27
C TYR A 4 -0.37 14.87 10.79
N LEU A 5 -1.63 14.64 11.21
CA LEU A 5 -2.41 13.49 10.72
C LEU A 5 -2.71 13.59 9.22
N LEU A 6 -2.98 14.79 8.70
CA LEU A 6 -3.11 14.99 7.25
C LEU A 6 -1.78 14.67 6.54
N LEU A 7 -0.65 15.17 7.06
CA LEU A 7 0.66 14.88 6.50
C LEU A 7 0.95 13.37 6.48
N VAL A 8 0.68 12.67 7.58
CA VAL A 8 0.81 11.20 7.65
C VAL A 8 -0.06 10.53 6.58
N ARG A 9 -1.33 10.93 6.41
CA ARG A 9 -2.21 10.37 5.38
C ARG A 9 -1.67 10.61 3.98
N VAL A 10 -1.14 11.80 3.70
CA VAL A 10 -0.53 12.12 2.39
C VAL A 10 0.69 11.24 2.14
N LEU A 11 1.64 11.18 3.09
CA LEU A 11 2.87 10.42 2.94
C LEU A 11 2.62 8.92 2.82
N MET A 12 1.74 8.37 3.66
CA MET A 12 1.38 6.96 3.62
C MET A 12 0.63 6.59 2.33
N SER A 13 -0.22 7.47 1.80
CA SER A 13 -0.97 7.18 0.57
C SER A 13 -0.12 7.35 -0.70
N ALA A 14 0.89 8.23 -0.68
CA ALA A 14 1.66 8.59 -1.86
C ALA A 14 2.29 7.37 -2.55
N VAL A 15 2.90 6.44 -1.80
CA VAL A 15 3.55 5.26 -2.38
C VAL A 15 2.56 4.34 -3.10
N PHE A 16 1.36 4.14 -2.53
CA PHE A 16 0.33 3.29 -3.12
C PHE A 16 -0.34 3.96 -4.31
N LEU A 17 -0.65 5.25 -4.23
CA LEU A 17 -1.23 5.98 -5.34
C LEU A 17 -0.27 6.03 -6.52
N PHE A 18 1.00 6.34 -6.27
CA PHE A 18 2.03 6.32 -7.31
C PHE A 18 2.13 4.94 -7.97
N SER A 19 2.31 3.87 -7.18
CA SER A 19 2.42 2.50 -7.71
C SER A 19 1.16 2.05 -8.46
N GLY A 20 -0.02 2.38 -7.94
CA GLY A 20 -1.29 2.01 -8.55
C GLY A 20 -1.53 2.74 -9.87
N PHE A 21 -1.18 4.03 -9.97
CA PHE A 21 -1.29 4.78 -11.23
C PHE A 21 -0.27 4.31 -12.26
N ASP A 22 0.97 4.05 -11.84
CA ASP A 22 2.02 3.49 -12.70
C ASP A 22 1.54 2.18 -13.36
N LYS A 23 1.01 1.24 -12.55
CA LYS A 23 0.43 -0.02 -13.03
C LYS A 23 -0.84 0.15 -13.88
N LEU A 24 -1.64 1.19 -13.62
CA LEU A 24 -2.85 1.48 -14.39
C LEU A 24 -2.51 2.02 -15.78
N PHE A 25 -1.49 2.87 -15.88
CA PHE A 25 -1.07 3.47 -17.15
C PHE A 25 -0.18 2.55 -17.98
N ASP A 26 0.65 1.72 -17.34
CA ASP A 26 1.39 0.65 -18.01
C ASP A 26 0.87 -0.74 -17.60
N TRP A 27 -0.29 -1.08 -18.14
CA TRP A 27 -0.95 -2.36 -17.88
C TRP A 27 -0.12 -3.57 -18.33
N ALA A 28 0.67 -3.41 -19.40
CA ALA A 28 1.52 -4.49 -19.89
C ALA A 28 2.67 -4.77 -18.92
N GLU A 29 3.30 -3.73 -18.40
CA GLU A 29 4.33 -3.86 -17.36
C GLU A 29 3.77 -4.43 -16.06
N ALA A 30 2.58 -3.99 -15.64
CA ALA A 30 1.92 -4.52 -14.44
C ALA A 30 1.72 -6.04 -14.51
N GLN A 31 1.35 -6.58 -15.67
CA GLN A 31 1.25 -8.03 -15.86
C GLN A 31 2.62 -8.71 -15.90
N ARG A 32 3.63 -8.09 -16.53
CA ARG A 32 5.01 -8.63 -16.56
C ARG A 32 5.60 -8.75 -15.16
N GLU A 33 5.37 -7.75 -14.31
CA GLU A 33 5.79 -7.76 -12.90
C GLU A 33 5.19 -8.95 -12.15
N VAL A 34 3.89 -9.20 -12.31
CA VAL A 34 3.19 -10.35 -11.70
C VAL A 34 3.72 -11.69 -12.21
N VAL A 35 4.05 -11.79 -13.51
CA VAL A 35 4.72 -12.97 -14.09
C VAL A 35 6.11 -13.15 -13.46
N GLY A 36 6.86 -12.07 -13.27
CA GLY A 36 8.16 -12.08 -12.61
C GLY A 36 8.09 -12.57 -11.16
N PHE A 37 6.97 -12.35 -10.47
CA PHE A 37 6.71 -12.88 -9.13
C PHE A 37 6.24 -14.35 -9.13
N GLY A 38 6.03 -14.97 -10.29
CA GLY A 38 5.58 -16.35 -10.40
C GLY A 38 4.11 -16.58 -10.01
N LEU A 39 3.30 -15.52 -9.94
CA LEU A 39 1.88 -15.64 -9.60
C LEU A 39 1.05 -16.12 -10.80
N PRO A 40 0.06 -17.00 -10.58
CA PRO A 40 -0.86 -17.41 -11.64
C PRO A 40 -1.78 -16.26 -12.03
N MET A 41 -2.40 -16.31 -13.22
CA MET A 41 -3.38 -15.30 -13.67
C MET A 41 -2.89 -13.83 -13.58
N PRO A 42 -1.89 -13.42 -14.38
CA PRO A 42 -1.24 -12.10 -14.26
C PRO A 42 -2.20 -10.92 -14.28
N ALA A 43 -3.17 -10.93 -15.21
CA ALA A 43 -4.19 -9.89 -15.32
C ALA A 43 -5.05 -9.75 -14.06
N PHE A 44 -5.37 -10.85 -13.38
CA PHE A 44 -6.20 -10.79 -12.17
C PHE A 44 -5.45 -10.13 -11.01
N PHE A 45 -4.22 -10.57 -10.73
CA PHE A 45 -3.44 -10.01 -9.62
C PHE A 45 -2.96 -8.57 -9.91
N ALA A 46 -2.67 -8.23 -11.16
CA ALA A 46 -2.36 -6.85 -11.54
C ALA A 46 -3.57 -5.95 -11.29
N ALA A 47 -4.77 -6.35 -11.74
CA ALA A 47 -6.00 -5.58 -11.51
C ALA A 47 -6.33 -5.47 -10.01
N ALA A 48 -6.23 -6.58 -9.27
CA ALA A 48 -6.47 -6.60 -7.83
C ALA A 48 -5.51 -5.68 -7.08
N THR A 49 -4.22 -5.71 -7.45
CA THR A 49 -3.19 -4.80 -6.90
C THR A 49 -3.56 -3.34 -7.14
N ILE A 50 -3.91 -2.96 -8.37
CA ILE A 50 -4.32 -1.58 -8.70
C ILE A 50 -5.53 -1.16 -7.88
N VAL A 51 -6.58 -1.99 -7.82
CA VAL A 51 -7.80 -1.68 -7.08
C VAL A 51 -7.51 -1.47 -5.59
N VAL A 52 -6.68 -2.31 -5.00
CA VAL A 52 -6.29 -2.21 -3.58
C VAL A 52 -5.44 -0.97 -3.33
N GLN A 53 -4.43 -0.72 -4.16
CA GLN A 53 -3.52 0.41 -4.00
C GLN A 53 -4.24 1.75 -4.19
N LEU A 54 -5.03 1.90 -5.26
CA LEU A 54 -5.76 3.14 -5.54
C LEU A 54 -6.94 3.32 -4.59
N GLY A 55 -7.73 2.27 -4.36
CA GLY A 55 -8.90 2.34 -3.47
C GLY A 55 -8.50 2.61 -2.02
N GLY A 56 -7.53 1.85 -1.50
CA GLY A 56 -6.98 2.05 -0.17
C GLY A 56 -6.25 3.39 -0.02
N GLY A 57 -5.44 3.77 -1.02
CA GLY A 57 -4.69 5.02 -1.02
C GLY A 57 -5.60 6.24 -1.02
N LEU A 58 -6.67 6.25 -1.82
CA LEU A 58 -7.65 7.33 -1.83
C LEU A 58 -8.44 7.39 -0.52
N SER A 59 -8.84 6.24 0.03
CA SER A 59 -9.51 6.14 1.34
C SER A 59 -8.69 6.78 2.45
N VAL A 60 -7.39 6.46 2.51
CA VAL A 60 -6.48 7.05 3.50
C VAL A 60 -6.26 8.54 3.21
N LEU A 61 -5.92 8.92 1.98
CA LEU A 61 -5.60 10.31 1.61
C LEU A 61 -6.75 11.27 1.93
N LEU A 62 -7.94 10.99 1.41
CA LEU A 62 -9.10 11.85 1.56
C LEU A 62 -9.70 11.75 2.97
N GLY A 63 -9.38 10.69 3.70
CA GLY A 63 -9.88 10.53 5.06
C GLY A 63 -11.30 9.97 5.12
N PHE A 64 -11.72 9.20 4.11
CA PHE A 64 -12.99 8.47 4.10
C PHE A 64 -12.70 6.99 4.35
N TYR A 65 -13.39 6.34 5.28
CA TYR A 65 -13.12 4.96 5.73
C TYR A 65 -11.64 4.69 6.09
N THR A 66 -10.93 5.67 6.64
CA THR A 66 -9.46 5.61 6.82
C THR A 66 -8.96 4.38 7.57
N ARG A 67 -9.69 3.90 8.58
CA ARG A 67 -9.30 2.68 9.31
C ARG A 67 -9.38 1.44 8.43
N LEU A 68 -10.41 1.35 7.58
CA LEU A 68 -10.58 0.24 6.64
C LEU A 68 -9.53 0.33 5.52
N GLY A 69 -9.30 1.51 4.95
CA GLY A 69 -8.24 1.73 3.97
C GLY A 69 -6.86 1.40 4.51
N SER A 70 -6.58 1.79 5.76
CA SER A 70 -5.32 1.47 6.46
C SER A 70 -5.16 -0.03 6.67
N LEU A 71 -6.21 -0.71 7.14
CA LEU A 71 -6.20 -2.17 7.31
C LEU A 71 -5.97 -2.89 5.97
N LEU A 72 -6.64 -2.46 4.92
CA LEU A 72 -6.50 -3.02 3.57
C LEU A 72 -5.06 -2.87 3.05
N LEU A 73 -4.50 -1.66 3.09
CA LEU A 73 -3.13 -1.41 2.62
C LEU A 73 -2.09 -2.07 3.50
N MET A 74 -2.31 -2.14 4.81
CA MET A 74 -1.44 -2.87 5.74
C MET A 74 -1.40 -4.37 5.40
N ALA A 75 -2.58 -4.99 5.22
CA ALA A 75 -2.67 -6.41 4.87
C ALA A 75 -2.05 -6.69 3.49
N PHE A 76 -2.30 -5.82 2.51
CA PHE A 76 -1.66 -5.89 1.20
C PHE A 76 -0.14 -5.81 1.30
N THR A 77 0.38 -4.84 2.04
CA THR A 77 1.83 -4.63 2.22
C THR A 77 2.47 -5.84 2.90
N ALA A 78 1.82 -6.40 3.93
CA ALA A 78 2.28 -7.62 4.57
C ALA A 78 2.31 -8.80 3.60
N ALA A 79 1.25 -8.99 2.80
CA ALA A 79 1.19 -10.06 1.80
C ALA A 79 2.27 -9.89 0.72
N ALA A 80 2.43 -8.69 0.16
CA ALA A 80 3.48 -8.41 -0.83
C ALA A 80 4.88 -8.66 -0.24
N THR A 81 5.11 -8.30 1.02
CA THR A 81 6.38 -8.57 1.71
C THR A 81 6.67 -10.05 1.78
N LEU A 82 5.73 -10.85 2.26
CA LEU A 82 5.92 -12.29 2.47
C LEU A 82 6.00 -13.07 1.16
N LEU A 83 5.26 -12.66 0.13
CA LEU A 83 5.19 -13.37 -1.15
C LEU A 83 6.29 -12.96 -2.13
N VAL A 84 6.70 -11.70 -2.12
CA VAL A 84 7.55 -11.12 -3.18
C VAL A 84 8.87 -10.60 -2.65
N HIS A 85 8.87 -9.91 -1.51
CA HIS A 85 10.04 -9.19 -1.01
C HIS A 85 10.75 -9.89 0.14
N TRP A 86 10.42 -11.14 0.45
CA TRP A 86 11.04 -11.86 1.55
C TRP A 86 12.49 -12.19 1.21
N PRO A 87 13.48 -11.89 2.08
CA PRO A 87 14.90 -12.01 1.74
C PRO A 87 15.37 -13.45 1.58
N VAL A 88 14.71 -14.42 2.24
CA VAL A 88 15.12 -15.83 2.18
C VAL A 88 14.69 -16.42 0.84
N GLY A 89 15.67 -16.82 0.03
CA GLY A 89 15.43 -17.40 -1.30
C GLY A 89 15.26 -16.38 -2.43
N ALA A 90 15.38 -15.08 -2.13
CA ALA A 90 15.30 -14.03 -3.14
C ALA A 90 16.56 -14.02 -4.04
N PRO A 91 16.45 -13.67 -5.34
CA PRO A 91 17.59 -13.51 -6.24
C PRO A 91 18.59 -12.45 -5.76
N ASN A 92 18.10 -11.41 -5.08
CA ASN A 92 18.91 -10.38 -4.43
C ASN A 92 18.45 -10.20 -2.97
N PRO A 93 19.01 -10.98 -2.01
CA PRO A 93 18.58 -10.97 -0.62
C PRO A 93 18.74 -9.61 0.08
N THR A 94 19.76 -8.83 -0.27
CA THR A 94 20.00 -7.51 0.33
C THR A 94 18.91 -6.52 -0.08
N MET A 95 18.57 -6.47 -1.37
CA MET A 95 17.50 -5.60 -1.86
C MET A 95 16.15 -6.01 -1.27
N ALA A 96 15.85 -7.31 -1.25
CA ALA A 96 14.64 -7.85 -0.66
C ALA A 96 14.53 -7.53 0.85
N LEU A 97 15.63 -7.62 1.59
CA LEU A 97 15.68 -7.22 3.00
C LEU A 97 15.37 -5.72 3.17
N THR A 98 16.00 -4.86 2.36
CA THR A 98 15.73 -3.41 2.41
C THR A 98 14.25 -3.11 2.17
N THR A 99 13.66 -3.65 1.11
CA THR A 99 12.22 -3.47 0.82
C THR A 99 11.33 -4.04 1.91
N SER A 100 11.67 -5.20 2.48
CA SER A 100 10.94 -5.78 3.62
C SER A 100 10.93 -4.87 4.85
N LEU A 101 12.06 -4.21 5.15
CA LEU A 101 12.16 -3.28 6.27
C LEU A 101 11.38 -1.98 6.02
N GLU A 102 11.39 -1.47 4.78
CA GLU A 102 10.55 -0.33 4.37
C GLU A 102 9.06 -0.66 4.52
N HIS A 103 8.65 -1.85 4.06
CA HIS A 103 7.29 -2.35 4.24
C HIS A 103 6.89 -2.50 5.71
N LEU A 104 7.81 -2.99 6.56
CA LEU A 104 7.57 -3.08 8.01
C LEU A 104 7.31 -1.70 8.63
N ALA A 105 8.06 -0.68 8.21
CA ALA A 105 7.84 0.69 8.65
C ALA A 105 6.47 1.24 8.18
N ILE A 106 6.09 0.96 6.93
CA ILE A 106 4.78 1.32 6.36
C ILE A 106 3.63 0.66 7.15
N ILE A 107 3.76 -0.63 7.46
CA ILE A 107 2.79 -1.36 8.30
C ILE A 107 2.65 -0.67 9.67
N GLY A 108 3.75 -0.30 10.31
CA GLY A 108 3.73 0.46 11.56
C GLY A 108 3.00 1.81 11.43
N GLY A 109 3.19 2.52 10.33
CA GLY A 109 2.47 3.75 10.01
C GLY A 109 0.96 3.55 9.90
N PHE A 110 0.51 2.49 9.25
CA PHE A 110 -0.92 2.16 9.17
C PHE A 110 -1.51 1.73 10.50
N VAL A 111 -0.78 0.95 11.32
CA VAL A 111 -1.20 0.63 12.69
C VAL A 111 -1.41 1.90 13.50
N LEU A 112 -0.47 2.86 13.43
CA LEU A 112 -0.61 4.14 14.12
C LEU A 112 -1.84 4.91 13.62
N LEU A 113 -2.10 4.92 12.31
CA LEU A 113 -3.25 5.60 11.73
C LEU A 113 -4.59 4.93 12.11
N MET A 114 -4.61 3.60 12.27
CA MET A 114 -5.78 2.88 12.79
C MET A 114 -6.09 3.26 14.23
N VAL A 115 -5.06 3.38 15.09
CA VAL A 115 -5.18 3.76 16.51
C VAL A 115 -5.61 5.22 16.64
N THR A 116 -4.91 6.13 15.97
CA THR A 116 -5.12 7.59 16.08
C THR A 116 -6.37 8.07 15.34
N GLY A 117 -6.79 7.37 14.28
CA GLY A 117 -7.88 7.78 13.42
C GLY A 117 -7.49 8.89 12.43
N PRO A 118 -8.45 9.37 11.62
CA PRO A 118 -8.16 10.20 10.44
C PRO A 118 -7.89 11.68 10.74
N GLY A 119 -8.20 12.13 11.97
CA GLY A 119 -8.16 13.55 12.36
C GLY A 119 -9.34 14.36 11.80
N THR A 120 -9.46 15.63 12.20
CA THR A 120 -10.63 16.47 11.84
C THR A 120 -10.58 17.06 10.41
N LEU A 121 -9.41 17.00 9.75
CA LEU A 121 -9.23 17.39 8.34
C LEU A 121 -9.51 16.23 7.36
N ALA A 122 -10.35 15.29 7.78
CA ALA A 122 -10.74 14.12 7.02
C ALA A 122 -12.21 14.23 6.63
N LEU A 123 -12.60 13.62 5.51
CA LEU A 123 -14.00 13.60 5.08
C LEU A 123 -14.93 12.95 6.14
N ASP A 124 -14.44 11.94 6.86
CA ASP A 124 -15.17 11.31 7.98
C ASP A 124 -14.84 11.92 9.36
N GLY A 125 -14.00 12.95 9.42
CA GLY A 125 -13.44 13.49 10.67
C GLY A 125 -14.43 14.25 11.58
N ARG A 126 -15.72 14.28 11.21
CA ARG A 126 -16.79 15.03 11.90
C ARG A 126 -18.00 14.16 12.30
N ARG A 127 -17.89 12.84 12.25
CA ARG A 127 -18.93 11.92 12.74
C ARG A 127 -18.58 11.33 14.09
#